data_AF-A0A3B9Q4H4-F1
#
_entry.id   AF-A0A3B9Q4H4-F1
#
_cell.length_a   1.000
_cell.length_b   1.000
_cell.length_c   1.000
_cell.angle_alpha   90.00
_cell.angle_beta   90.00
_cell.angle_gamma   90.00
#
_symmetry.space_group_name_H-M   'P 1'
#
loop_
_entity.id
_entity.type
_entity.pdbx_description
1 polymer ?
#
loop_
_entity_poly.entity_id
_entity_poly.type
_entity_poly.pdbx_seq_one_letter_code
_entity_poly.pdbx_strand_id
1 'polypeptide(L)' 'APWLVKIEPTKLNGLDKVSAADAFQIRSLSIERFIHSIGIIDSETLSPILEAVQIVLGL' A
#
# COMPACT_ATOMS: atom_id res chain seq x y z
N ALA A 1 13.78 0.06 4.20
CA ALA A 1 14.18 0.73 2.94
C ALA A 1 13.15 1.82 2.66
N PRO A 2 13.51 2.95 2.03
CA PRO A 2 12.61 4.09 1.87
C PRO A 2 11.39 3.81 0.97
N TRP A 3 11.44 2.76 0.15
CA TRP A 3 10.34 2.33 -0.74
C TRP A 3 9.42 1.26 -0.14
N LEU A 4 9.74 0.72 1.03
CA LEU A 4 9.00 -0.37 1.67
C LEU A 4 8.34 0.16 2.96
N VAL A 5 7.05 0.43 2.88
CA VAL A 5 6.29 1.04 3.98
C VAL A 5 5.60 -0.03 4.78
N LYS A 6 5.92 -0.12 6.07
CA LYS A 6 5.29 -1.06 7.01
C LYS A 6 3.83 -0.67 7.25
N ILE A 7 2.92 -1.64 7.25
CA ILE A 7 1.51 -1.46 7.58
C ILE A 7 1.15 -2.44 8.71
N GLU A 8 0.68 -1.89 9.82
CA GLU A 8 0.18 -2.67 10.95
C GLU A 8 -1.26 -3.15 10.70
N PRO A 9 -1.63 -4.35 11.17
CA PRO A 9 -3.02 -4.81 11.17
C PRO A 9 -3.94 -3.87 11.92
N THR A 10 -5.04 -3.48 11.29
CA THR A 10 -6.13 -2.77 11.94
C THR A 10 -7.47 -3.37 11.54
N LYS A 11 -8.50 -3.13 12.35
CA LYS A 11 -9.87 -3.50 11.98
C LYS A 11 -10.35 -2.79 10.70
N LEU A 12 -9.77 -1.62 10.39
CA LEU A 12 -10.16 -0.82 9.23
C LEU A 12 -9.53 -1.36 7.94
N ASN A 13 -8.25 -1.76 7.98
CA ASN A 13 -7.52 -2.23 6.80
C ASN A 13 -7.69 -3.73 6.52
N GLY A 14 -8.16 -4.50 7.50
CA GLY A 14 -8.49 -5.92 7.34
C GLY A 14 -7.30 -6.84 7.12
N LEU A 15 -6.08 -6.40 7.45
CA LEU A 15 -4.89 -7.25 7.42
C LEU A 15 -4.86 -8.19 8.63
N ASP A 16 -4.52 -9.47 8.42
CA ASP A 16 -4.38 -10.45 9.51
C ASP A 16 -3.01 -10.40 10.20
N LYS A 17 -2.02 -9.78 9.54
CA LYS A 17 -0.62 -9.75 10.00
C LYS A 17 0.11 -8.52 9.48
N VAL A 18 1.21 -8.18 10.15
CA VAL A 18 2.12 -7.12 9.71
C VAL A 18 2.50 -7.33 8.26
N SER A 19 2.27 -6.30 7.46
CA SER A 19 2.47 -6.31 6.01
C SER A 19 3.26 -5.09 5.58
N ALA A 20 3.53 -4.97 4.28
CA ALA A 20 4.17 -3.79 3.73
C ALA A 20 3.62 -3.46 2.34
N ALA A 21 3.53 -2.16 2.04
CA ALA A 21 3.40 -1.67 0.67
C ALA A 21 4.79 -1.53 0.05
N ASP A 22 5.05 -2.26 -1.04
CA ASP A 22 6.30 -2.22 -1.79
C ASP A 22 6.15 -1.36 -3.05
N ALA A 23 6.73 -0.16 -3.03
CA ALA A 23 6.63 0.76 -4.16
C ALA A 23 7.36 0.27 -5.44
N PHE A 24 8.27 -0.71 -5.36
CA PHE A 24 8.83 -1.33 -6.58
C PHE A 24 7.85 -2.29 -7.29
N GLN A 25 6.75 -2.65 -6.65
CA GLN A 25 5.75 -3.57 -7.18
C GLN A 25 4.50 -2.88 -7.74
N ILE A 26 4.56 -1.57 -8.04
CA ILE A 26 3.45 -0.84 -8.68
C ILE A 26 3.13 -1.44 -10.06
N ARG A 27 1.84 -1.66 -10.34
CA ARG A 27 1.34 -2.20 -11.62
C ARG A 27 0.04 -1.51 -12.02
N SER A 28 -0.15 -1.34 -13.33
CA SER A 28 -1.48 -1.07 -13.91
C SER A 28 -2.20 -2.39 -14.12
N LEU A 29 -3.42 -2.51 -13.60
CA LEU A 29 -4.23 -3.73 -13.66
C LEU A 29 -5.65 -3.37 -14.11
N SER A 30 -6.35 -4.29 -14.78
CA SER A 30 -7.76 -4.07 -15.14
C SER A 30 -8.67 -4.24 -13.94
N ILE A 31 -9.83 -3.58 -13.95
CA ILE A 31 -10.77 -3.53 -12.82
C ILE A 31 -11.32 -4.93 -12.50
N GLU A 32 -11.45 -5.78 -13.53
CA GLU A 32 -11.95 -7.16 -13.41
C GLU A 32 -11.04 -8.06 -12.56
N ARG A 33 -9.77 -7.67 -12.31
CA ARG A 33 -8.86 -8.40 -11.42
C ARG A 33 -9.15 -8.17 -9.93
N PHE A 34 -9.93 -7.15 -9.57
CA PHE A 34 -10.33 -6.90 -8.19
C PHE A 34 -11.55 -7.78 -7.85
N ILE A 35 -11.33 -8.84 -7.07
CA ILE A 35 -12.37 -9.82 -6.71
C ILE A 35 -13.01 -9.58 -5.34
N HIS A 36 -12.32 -8.90 -4.43
CA HIS A 36 -12.79 -8.64 -3.07
C HIS A 36 -12.04 -7.45 -2.44
N SER A 37 -12.74 -6.62 -1.66
CA SER A 37 -12.13 -5.56 -0.85
C SER A 37 -11.93 -6.06 0.58
N ILE A 38 -10.70 -6.00 1.10
CA ILE A 38 -10.38 -6.45 2.46
C ILE A 38 -10.49 -5.33 3.51
N GLY A 39 -10.49 -4.06 3.10
CA GLY A 39 -10.51 -2.93 4.03
C GLY A 39 -10.09 -1.61 3.38
N ILE A 40 -9.78 -0.63 4.24
CA ILE A 40 -9.40 0.74 3.86
C ILE A 40 -8.12 1.13 4.59
N ILE A 41 -7.21 1.78 3.88
CA ILE A 41 -6.01 2.41 4.45
C ILE A 41 -6.36 3.86 4.79
N ASP A 42 -6.01 4.30 6.01
CA ASP A 42 -6.18 5.68 6.44
C ASP A 42 -5.19 6.64 5.76
N SER A 43 -5.47 7.94 5.85
CA SER A 43 -4.64 8.97 5.20
C SER A 43 -3.23 9.06 5.77
N GLU A 44 -3.06 8.80 7.06
CA GLU A 44 -1.75 8.85 7.74
C GLU A 44 -0.83 7.74 7.23
N THR A 45 -1.40 6.58 6.92
CA THR A 45 -0.69 5.44 6.34
C THR A 45 -0.52 5.58 4.82
N LEU A 46 -1.47 6.22 4.12
CA LEU A 46 -1.39 6.43 2.67
C LEU A 46 -0.28 7.43 2.28
N SER A 47 -0.07 8.49 3.07
CA SER A 47 0.96 9.52 2.79
C SER A 47 2.36 8.93 2.58
N PRO A 48 2.92 8.12 3.50
CA PRO A 48 4.25 7.53 3.31
C PRO A 48 4.30 6.54 2.15
N ILE A 49 3.19 5.89 1.77
CA ILE A 49 3.13 5.03 0.58
C ILE A 49 3.31 5.87 -0.70
N LEU A 50 2.68 7.05 -0.76
CA LEU A 50 2.85 7.97 -1.89
C LEU A 50 4.27 8.56 -1.94
N GLU A 51 4.86 8.89 -0.80
CA GLU A 51 6.27 9.32 -0.72
C GLU A 51 7.22 8.20 -1.22
N ALA A 52 6.99 6.96 -0.79
CA ALA A 52 7.74 5.81 -1.28
C ALA A 52 7.62 5.63 -2.81
N VAL A 53 6.44 5.90 -3.38
CA VAL A 53 6.21 5.91 -4.83
C VAL A 53 7.04 7.01 -5.50
N GLN A 54 7.05 8.22 -4.97
CA GLN A 54 7.86 9.33 -5.50
C GLN A 54 9.35 8.98 -5.50
N ILE A 55 9.84 8.40 -4.40
CA ILE A 55 11.24 7.97 -4.26
C ILE A 55 11.63 6.96 -5.34
N VAL A 56 10.83 5.92 -5.60
CA VAL A 56 11.16 4.92 -6.63
C VAL A 56 11.06 5.46 -8.06
N LEU A 57 10.27 6.51 -8.27
CA LEU A 57 10.14 7.19 -9.55
C LEU A 57 11.16 8.33 -9.74
N GLY A 58 11.90 8.71 -8.69
CA GLY A 58 12.84 9.83 -8.71
C GLY A 58 12.17 11.21 -8.79
N LEU A 59 10.99 11.35 -8.17
CA LEU A 59 10.20 12.59 -8.09
C LEU A 59 10.43 13.34 -6.77
#